data_AF-A0A1F7YIS2-F1
#
_entry.id   AF-A0A1F7YIS2-F1
#
_cell.length_a   1.000
_cell.length_b   1.000
_cell.length_c   1.000
_cell.angle_alpha   90.00
_cell.angle_beta   90.00
_cell.angle_gamma   90.00
#
_symmetry.space_group_name_H-M   'P 1'
#
loop_
_entity.id
_entity.type
_entity.pdbx_description
1 polymer ?
#
loop_
_entity_poly.entity_id
_entity_poly.type
_entity_poly.pdbx_seq_one_letter_code
_entity_poly.pdbx_strand_id
1 'polypeptide(L)'
;MYKHSKGFIPLIILLVISLFISFGIGYYAYKNGQTRLPDGDLANWKTFKDEHYNFIFKYPTNWTVEIDPPSALRSLAIKDEGKIRAIRIDTSVNLSMGLSAPCTPPRCQLELIEGNIGKIGIEWRDNSGFSMQGKDNQSAISFTLEKITPETKAFFRLILSTFKFLDQATNKRTVEVTRTDGTKTIIDLNLAKKYPDGKVNDDISSSWIEKTIPSPDESKIVVVTSDGGSSVYVVLLTSFANPTTYEEIGLNDTSLLNNIVWSDNSRYVTLVSRPADIGPYRVKVWDTQANNIASIKIQSDLLKDTCASPSLFNPKWVDNSTLQATYEAYYFVSDETCRPDPSKPIQKGITTITI
;
A
#
# COMPACT_ATOMS: atom_id res chain seq x y z
N MET A 1 47.27 -5.68 75.07
CA MET A 1 46.32 -5.27 74.01
C MET A 1 45.90 -6.50 73.20
N TYR A 2 44.81 -7.15 73.57
CA TYR A 2 44.27 -8.30 72.82
C TYR A 2 43.18 -7.77 71.87
N LYS A 3 43.44 -7.84 70.55
CA LYS A 3 42.56 -7.35 69.49
C LYS A 3 41.32 -8.25 69.37
N HIS A 4 40.14 -7.69 69.66
CA HIS A 4 38.84 -8.28 69.35
C HIS A 4 38.60 -8.27 67.82
N SER A 5 38.86 -9.37 67.11
CA SER A 5 38.57 -9.52 65.67
C SER A 5 37.40 -10.46 65.34
N LYS A 6 36.69 -10.99 66.35
CA LYS A 6 35.69 -12.05 66.16
C LYS A 6 34.35 -11.61 65.54
N GLY A 7 34.13 -10.31 65.31
CA GLY A 7 32.88 -9.78 64.75
C GLY A 7 32.84 -9.67 63.21
N PHE A 8 33.97 -9.84 62.51
CA PHE A 8 34.06 -9.54 61.08
C PHE A 8 33.80 -10.77 60.18
N ILE A 9 34.06 -11.98 60.70
CA ILE A 9 33.93 -13.24 59.94
C ILE A 9 32.49 -13.50 59.43
N PRO A 10 31.42 -13.30 60.23
CA PRO A 10 30.05 -13.53 59.74
C PRO A 10 29.66 -12.62 58.58
N LEU A 11 30.21 -11.41 58.54
CA LEU A 11 29.91 -10.40 57.52
C LEU A 11 30.54 -10.78 56.16
N ILE A 12 31.77 -11.32 56.19
CA ILE A 12 32.42 -11.88 54.99
C ILE A 12 31.63 -13.08 54.45
N ILE A 13 31.16 -13.98 55.32
CA ILE A 13 30.40 -15.16 54.91
C ILE A 13 29.10 -14.75 54.20
N LEU A 14 28.36 -13.78 54.75
CA LEU A 14 27.15 -13.25 54.11
C LEU A 14 27.43 -12.62 52.74
N LEU A 15 28.52 -11.88 52.61
CA LEU A 15 28.91 -11.25 51.34
C LEU A 15 29.24 -12.30 50.29
N VAL A 16 29.98 -13.35 50.65
CA VAL A 16 30.31 -14.46 49.75
C VAL A 16 29.04 -15.20 49.30
N ILE A 17 28.12 -15.50 50.20
CA ILE A 17 26.83 -16.17 49.85
C ILE A 17 26.02 -15.30 48.88
N SER A 18 25.90 -13.99 49.13
CA SER A 18 25.20 -13.05 48.24
C SER A 18 25.80 -13.04 46.84
N LEU A 19 27.14 -13.10 46.75
CA LEU A 19 27.86 -13.17 45.48
C LEU A 19 27.53 -14.46 44.72
N PHE A 20 27.55 -15.61 45.39
CA PHE A 20 27.19 -16.90 44.78
C PHE A 20 25.75 -16.97 44.29
N ILE A 21 24.80 -16.39 45.04
CA ILE A 21 23.39 -16.33 44.62
C ILE A 21 23.26 -15.45 43.38
N SER A 22 23.91 -14.28 43.36
CA SER A 22 23.88 -13.37 42.22
C SER A 22 24.49 -14.01 40.96
N PHE A 23 25.62 -14.71 41.10
CA PHE A 23 26.24 -15.47 40.02
C PHE A 23 25.37 -16.65 39.57
N GLY A 24 24.73 -17.36 40.49
CA GLY A 24 23.86 -18.49 40.18
C GLY A 24 22.63 -18.07 39.37
N ILE A 25 21.97 -16.98 39.77
CA ILE A 25 20.82 -16.41 39.03
C ILE A 25 21.27 -15.92 37.65
N GLY A 26 22.41 -15.21 37.58
CA GLY A 26 22.96 -14.73 36.32
C GLY A 26 23.32 -15.87 35.34
N TYR A 27 23.96 -16.93 35.85
CA TYR A 27 24.32 -18.10 35.04
C TYR A 27 23.10 -18.90 34.58
N TYR A 28 22.08 -19.04 35.44
CA TYR A 28 20.83 -19.72 35.08
C TYR A 28 20.05 -18.95 34.00
N ALA A 29 19.93 -17.62 34.14
CA ALA A 29 19.31 -16.76 33.13
C ALA A 29 20.07 -16.79 31.79
N TYR A 30 21.41 -16.81 31.83
CA TYR A 30 22.27 -16.95 30.65
C TYR A 30 22.06 -18.30 29.92
N LYS A 31 22.07 -19.42 30.66
CA LYS A 31 21.95 -20.76 30.08
C LYS A 31 20.57 -21.03 29.47
N ASN A 32 19.51 -20.44 30.04
CA ASN A 32 18.14 -20.60 29.56
C ASN A 32 17.73 -19.57 28.50
N GLY A 33 18.69 -18.82 27.94
CA GLY A 33 18.44 -17.92 26.81
C GLY A 33 17.69 -16.63 27.15
N GLN A 34 17.38 -16.36 28.43
CA GLN A 34 16.71 -15.12 28.85
C GLN A 34 17.57 -13.86 28.66
N THR A 35 18.89 -14.01 28.44
CA THR A 35 19.80 -12.89 28.16
C THR A 35 20.42 -12.95 26.76
N ARG A 36 19.99 -13.88 25.89
CA ARG A 36 20.43 -13.85 24.50
C ARG A 36 19.66 -12.74 23.80
N LEU A 37 20.24 -11.55 23.78
CA LEU A 37 19.97 -10.62 22.69
C LEU A 37 20.22 -11.41 21.40
N PRO A 38 19.35 -11.32 20.39
CA PRO A 38 19.52 -12.07 19.15
C PRO A 38 20.91 -11.74 18.59
N ASP A 39 21.81 -12.72 18.61
CA ASP A 39 23.18 -12.63 18.10
C ASP A 39 23.17 -12.56 16.57
N GLY A 40 22.47 -11.58 15.98
CA GLY A 40 22.46 -11.29 14.54
C GLY A 40 22.18 -12.47 13.60
N ASP A 41 21.77 -13.65 14.10
CA ASP A 41 21.59 -14.84 13.29
C ASP A 41 20.22 -14.78 12.62
N LEU A 42 20.22 -14.10 11.48
CA LEU A 42 19.06 -13.88 10.63
C LEU A 42 18.76 -15.08 9.73
N ALA A 43 19.44 -16.22 9.89
CA ALA A 43 19.27 -17.39 9.03
C ALA A 43 17.88 -18.01 9.15
N ASN A 44 17.31 -18.03 10.37
CA ASN A 44 15.99 -18.63 10.63
C ASN A 44 14.82 -17.64 10.49
N TRP A 45 15.10 -16.36 10.25
CA TRP A 45 14.08 -15.33 10.17
C TRP A 45 13.20 -15.48 8.92
N LYS A 46 11.92 -15.16 9.06
CA LYS A 46 10.97 -15.11 7.95
C LYS A 46 11.17 -13.81 7.17
N THR A 47 10.84 -13.85 5.90
CA THR A 47 10.87 -12.68 5.01
C THR A 47 9.46 -12.20 4.76
N PHE A 48 9.18 -10.93 5.03
CA PHE A 48 7.96 -10.27 4.58
C PHE A 48 8.29 -9.48 3.32
N LYS A 49 7.49 -9.66 2.27
CA LYS A 49 7.60 -8.96 1.00
C LYS A 49 6.25 -8.34 0.68
N ASP A 50 6.24 -7.03 0.50
CA ASP A 50 5.07 -6.30 0.03
C ASP A 50 5.32 -5.85 -1.41
N GLU A 51 4.61 -6.48 -2.34
CA GLU A 51 4.73 -6.17 -3.78
C GLU A 51 3.99 -4.89 -4.18
N HIS A 52 3.04 -4.46 -3.35
CA HIS A 52 2.25 -3.24 -3.57
C HIS A 52 3.06 -2.00 -3.23
N TYR A 53 3.76 -2.00 -2.09
CA TYR A 53 4.62 -0.88 -1.66
C TYR A 53 6.09 -1.03 -2.06
N ASN A 54 6.46 -2.17 -2.65
CA ASN A 54 7.83 -2.51 -3.06
C ASN A 54 8.83 -2.43 -1.91
N PHE A 55 8.58 -3.13 -0.82
CA PHE A 55 9.58 -3.27 0.25
C PHE A 55 9.64 -4.69 0.80
N ILE A 56 10.74 -4.96 1.47
CA ILE A 56 11.03 -6.26 2.07
C ILE A 56 11.78 -6.05 3.37
N PHE A 57 11.45 -6.85 4.37
CA PHE A 57 12.19 -6.93 5.62
C PHE A 57 12.14 -8.35 6.16
N LYS A 58 13.07 -8.69 7.06
CA LYS A 58 13.04 -9.96 7.80
C LYS A 58 12.46 -9.75 9.18
N TYR A 59 11.80 -10.77 9.72
CA TYR A 59 11.27 -10.78 11.09
C TYR A 59 11.42 -12.17 11.76
N PRO A 60 11.38 -12.24 13.10
CA PRO A 60 11.50 -13.50 13.83
C PRO A 60 10.46 -14.56 13.41
N THR A 61 10.85 -15.83 13.40
CA THR A 61 10.00 -16.94 12.93
C THR A 61 8.74 -17.13 13.77
N ASN A 62 8.84 -16.81 15.05
CA ASN A 62 7.77 -16.89 16.04
C ASN A 62 6.84 -15.67 16.04
N TRP A 63 7.11 -14.67 15.19
CA TRP A 63 6.25 -13.51 15.00
C TRP A 63 5.33 -13.72 13.79
N THR A 64 4.22 -12.98 13.77
CA THR A 64 3.29 -12.95 12.63
C THR A 64 3.13 -11.54 12.09
N VAL A 65 2.92 -11.43 10.78
CA VAL A 65 2.56 -10.16 10.13
C VAL A 65 1.09 -10.22 9.75
N GLU A 66 0.32 -9.25 10.21
CA GLU A 66 -1.11 -9.13 9.94
C GLU A 66 -1.42 -7.75 9.36
N ILE A 67 -2.37 -7.70 8.42
CA ILE A 67 -2.95 -6.44 7.94
C ILE A 67 -3.92 -5.96 9.01
N ASP A 68 -3.79 -4.71 9.46
CA ASP A 68 -4.66 -4.11 10.47
C ASP A 68 -5.98 -3.63 9.83
N PRO A 69 -7.15 -4.22 10.14
CA PRO A 69 -8.44 -3.77 9.61
C PRO A 69 -9.08 -2.67 10.49
N PRO A 70 -9.99 -1.84 9.97
CA PRO A 70 -9.93 -0.99 8.79
C PRO A 70 -9.87 0.48 9.26
N SER A 71 -8.75 0.94 9.79
CA SER A 71 -8.50 2.39 9.86
C SER A 71 -7.89 2.81 8.52
N ALA A 72 -8.23 3.98 8.00
CA ALA A 72 -7.86 4.50 6.67
C ALA A 72 -6.34 4.62 6.37
N LEU A 73 -5.49 3.99 7.16
CA LEU A 73 -4.05 3.92 7.02
C LEU A 73 -3.65 2.44 6.95
N ARG A 74 -3.15 2.09 5.77
CA ARG A 74 -2.74 0.74 5.39
C ARG A 74 -1.56 0.35 6.28
N SER A 75 -1.86 -0.37 7.36
CA SER A 75 -0.88 -0.67 8.40
C SER A 75 -0.72 -2.15 8.65
N LEU A 76 0.54 -2.54 8.89
CA LEU A 76 0.90 -3.91 9.22
C LEU A 76 1.22 -3.96 10.71
N ALA A 77 0.69 -4.97 11.39
CA ALA A 77 1.06 -5.31 12.75
C ALA A 77 2.01 -6.50 12.72
N ILE A 78 3.19 -6.34 13.30
CA ILE A 78 4.06 -7.47 13.63
C ILE A 78 3.79 -7.85 15.09
N LYS A 79 3.29 -9.07 15.29
CA LYS A 79 2.88 -9.58 16.60
C LYS A 79 3.84 -10.66 17.10
N ASP A 80 4.12 -10.64 18.39
CA ASP A 80 4.92 -11.68 19.06
C ASP A 80 4.10 -12.96 19.35
N GLU A 81 4.70 -13.96 20.01
CA GLU A 81 4.05 -15.23 20.37
C GLU A 81 2.79 -15.05 21.23
N GLY A 82 2.71 -13.96 22.00
CA GLY A 82 1.54 -13.57 22.78
C GLY A 82 0.45 -12.87 21.95
N LYS A 83 0.65 -12.74 20.64
CA LYS A 83 -0.14 -11.92 19.71
C LYS A 83 -0.19 -10.44 20.09
N ILE A 84 0.78 -9.97 20.88
CA ILE A 84 0.88 -8.56 21.27
C ILE A 84 1.48 -7.81 20.09
N ARG A 85 0.85 -6.69 19.71
CA ARG A 85 1.38 -5.80 18.67
C ARG A 85 2.72 -5.25 19.14
N ALA A 86 3.80 -5.68 18.50
CA ALA A 86 5.15 -5.23 18.81
C ALA A 86 5.52 -4.03 17.93
N ILE A 87 5.28 -4.14 16.62
CA ILE A 87 5.62 -3.11 15.64
C ILE A 87 4.40 -2.82 14.78
N ARG A 88 4.11 -1.55 14.59
CA ARG A 88 3.19 -1.03 13.57
C ARG A 88 3.98 -0.46 12.41
N ILE A 89 3.63 -0.83 11.19
CA ILE A 89 4.19 -0.25 9.96
C ILE A 89 3.09 0.54 9.28
N ASP A 90 3.34 1.81 8.96
CA ASP A 90 2.41 2.65 8.18
C ASP A 90 3.03 2.93 6.81
N THR A 91 2.34 2.53 5.74
CA THR A 91 2.80 2.71 4.36
C THR A 91 2.17 3.91 3.67
N SER A 92 1.39 4.72 4.38
CA SER A 92 0.63 5.87 3.87
C SER A 92 1.17 7.22 4.36
N VAL A 93 2.44 7.27 4.78
CA VAL A 93 3.03 8.51 5.31
C VAL A 93 3.38 9.45 4.16
N ASN A 94 2.70 10.58 4.10
CA ASN A 94 3.01 11.69 3.19
C ASN A 94 3.95 12.69 3.88
N LEU A 95 5.16 12.84 3.34
CA LEU A 95 6.20 13.72 3.87
C LEU A 95 5.82 15.21 3.83
N SER A 96 4.88 15.60 2.97
CA SER A 96 4.40 16.98 2.85
C SER A 96 3.52 17.43 4.02
N MET A 97 2.92 16.49 4.78
CA MET A 97 2.06 16.80 5.93
C MET A 97 2.83 17.20 7.20
N GLY A 98 4.13 17.47 7.06
CA GLY A 98 5.00 17.90 8.14
C GLY A 98 5.48 16.71 8.98
N LEU A 99 6.80 16.59 9.10
CA LEU A 99 7.39 15.71 10.10
C LEU A 99 6.95 16.17 11.49
N SER A 100 6.63 15.21 12.37
CA SER A 100 6.28 15.54 13.75
C SER A 100 7.35 16.46 14.36
N ALA A 101 6.91 17.40 15.20
CA ALA A 101 7.77 18.39 15.85
C ALA A 101 9.11 17.78 16.30
N PRO A 102 10.24 18.50 16.12
CA PRO A 102 11.57 17.95 16.39
C PRO A 102 11.66 17.38 17.80
N CYS A 103 12.12 16.13 17.88
CA CYS A 103 12.52 15.43 19.09
C CYS A 103 13.40 16.35 19.97
N THR A 104 12.85 16.84 21.08
CA THR A 104 13.57 17.69 22.04
C THR A 104 13.99 16.85 23.26
N PRO A 105 15.30 16.74 23.54
CA PRO A 105 15.77 16.14 24.79
C PRO A 105 15.13 16.82 26.02
N PRO A 106 14.90 16.10 27.14
CA PRO A 106 15.39 14.75 27.46
C PRO A 106 14.45 13.60 27.09
N ARG A 107 13.24 13.88 26.59
CA ARG A 107 12.19 12.86 26.37
C ARG A 107 12.39 12.01 25.12
N CYS A 108 13.51 12.21 24.43
CA CYS A 108 13.75 11.61 23.15
C CYS A 108 15.25 11.47 22.86
N GLN A 109 15.66 10.32 22.32
CA GLN A 109 17.03 9.99 21.94
C GLN A 109 17.07 9.54 20.49
N LEU A 110 17.95 10.14 19.69
CA LEU A 110 18.20 9.71 18.32
C LEU A 110 19.33 8.68 18.29
N GLU A 111 19.07 7.50 17.73
CA GLU A 111 20.05 6.47 17.45
C GLU A 111 20.20 6.32 15.93
N LEU A 112 21.44 6.16 15.44
CA LEU A 112 21.71 5.83 14.05
C LEU A 112 22.20 4.38 13.99
N ILE A 113 21.58 3.59 13.12
CA ILE A 113 22.03 2.22 12.82
C ILE A 113 22.38 2.11 11.33
N GLU A 114 23.22 1.15 10.98
CA GLU A 114 23.48 0.78 9.59
C GLU A 114 22.41 -0.22 9.11
N GLY A 115 21.88 -0.01 7.91
CA GLY A 115 20.94 -0.90 7.25
C GLY A 115 21.20 -1.00 5.76
N ASN A 116 20.40 -1.81 5.06
CA ASN A 116 20.56 -2.03 3.62
C ASN A 116 20.31 -0.77 2.76
N ILE A 117 19.65 0.24 3.32
CA ILE A 117 19.37 1.53 2.67
C ILE A 117 20.29 2.65 3.17
N GLY A 118 21.38 2.29 3.85
CA GLY A 118 22.30 3.22 4.49
C GLY A 118 21.97 3.47 5.97
N LYS A 119 22.22 4.68 6.45
CA LYS A 119 22.01 5.05 7.85
C LYS A 119 20.53 5.26 8.15
N ILE A 120 20.02 4.50 9.11
CA ILE A 120 18.64 4.56 9.58
C ILE A 120 18.61 5.29 10.92
N GLY A 121 17.82 6.35 11.00
CA GLY A 121 17.50 7.04 12.25
C GLY A 121 16.37 6.34 13.00
N ILE A 122 16.58 6.12 14.30
CA ILE A 122 15.56 5.68 15.25
C ILE A 122 15.40 6.75 16.32
N GLU A 123 14.19 7.27 16.42
CA GLU A 123 13.77 8.17 17.46
C GLU A 123 13.17 7.36 18.63
N TRP A 124 13.90 7.26 19.73
CA TRP A 124 13.42 6.62 20.95
C TRP A 124 12.68 7.62 21.83
N ARG A 125 11.42 7.36 22.12
CA ARG A 125 10.59 8.07 23.11
C ARG A 125 10.40 7.19 24.35
N ASP A 126 9.80 7.75 25.40
CA ASP A 126 9.59 7.08 26.69
C ASP A 126 9.00 5.66 26.55
N ASN A 127 8.02 5.48 25.66
CA ASN A 127 7.30 4.22 25.48
C ASN A 127 7.30 3.66 24.05
N SER A 128 7.93 4.34 23.09
CA SER A 128 7.90 3.93 21.68
C SER A 128 9.18 4.22 20.93
N GLY A 129 9.53 3.38 19.96
CA GLY A 129 10.59 3.65 18.98
C GLY A 129 9.98 4.02 17.65
N PHE A 130 10.43 5.09 17.02
CA PHE A 130 9.94 5.53 15.72
C PHE A 130 11.08 5.57 14.72
N SER A 131 10.84 5.05 13.52
CA SER A 131 11.77 5.18 12.40
C SER A 131 10.98 5.41 11.12
N MET A 132 11.51 6.23 10.22
CA MET A 132 10.85 6.56 8.97
C MET A 132 11.84 6.43 7.83
N GLN A 133 11.44 5.69 6.80
CA GLN A 133 12.23 5.42 5.62
C GLN A 133 11.59 6.10 4.43
N GLY A 134 12.26 7.14 3.92
CA GLY A 134 11.83 7.83 2.72
C GLY A 134 11.88 6.88 1.53
N LYS A 135 10.75 6.72 0.84
CA LYS A 135 10.67 5.97 -0.41
C LYS A 135 11.04 6.89 -1.58
N ASP A 136 10.57 8.13 -1.53
CA ASP A 136 10.84 9.20 -2.49
C ASP A 136 10.69 10.56 -1.78
N ASN A 137 10.63 11.67 -2.52
CA ASN A 137 10.50 13.01 -1.95
C ASN A 137 9.11 13.32 -1.34
N GLN A 138 8.12 12.43 -1.52
CA GLN A 138 6.73 12.66 -1.12
C GLN A 138 6.20 11.58 -0.16
N SER A 139 6.72 10.35 -0.24
CA SER A 139 6.22 9.20 0.49
C SER A 139 7.28 8.54 1.36
N ALA A 140 6.84 8.00 2.50
CA ALA A 140 7.69 7.25 3.40
C ALA A 140 6.95 6.04 4.00
N ILE A 141 7.73 5.08 4.48
CA ILE A 141 7.24 4.00 5.34
C ILE A 141 7.69 4.31 6.75
N SER A 142 6.75 4.35 7.70
CA SER A 142 7.09 4.51 9.11
C SER A 142 6.97 3.19 9.86
N PHE A 143 7.87 3.00 10.80
CA PHE A 143 7.94 1.88 11.72
C PHE A 143 7.79 2.43 13.13
N THR A 144 6.80 1.94 13.87
CA THR A 144 6.55 2.32 15.27
C THR A 144 6.62 1.06 16.14
N LEU A 145 7.62 1.00 17.01
CA LEU A 145 7.67 0.04 18.10
C LEU A 145 6.75 0.54 19.23
N GLU A 146 5.68 -0.21 19.53
CA GLU A 146 4.66 0.22 20.51
C GLU A 146 4.98 -0.18 21.95
N LYS A 147 5.82 -1.22 22.14
CA LYS A 147 6.23 -1.70 23.47
C LYS A 147 7.75 -1.76 23.56
N ILE A 148 8.34 -0.82 24.29
CA ILE A 148 9.78 -0.81 24.54
C ILE A 148 10.14 -1.78 25.67
N THR A 149 10.93 -2.79 25.31
CA THR A 149 11.74 -3.60 26.21
C THR A 149 13.14 -3.70 25.62
N PRO A 150 14.19 -4.07 26.38
CA PRO A 150 15.52 -4.27 25.82
C PRO A 150 15.53 -5.26 24.64
N GLU A 151 14.73 -6.31 24.74
CA GLU A 151 14.56 -7.33 23.72
C GLU A 151 13.87 -6.79 22.46
N THR A 152 12.71 -6.15 22.61
CA THR A 152 11.99 -5.59 21.45
C THR A 152 12.75 -4.46 20.77
N LYS A 153 13.57 -3.69 21.51
CA LYS A 153 14.52 -2.72 20.92
C LYS A 153 15.55 -3.42 20.03
N ALA A 154 16.13 -4.52 20.48
CA ALA A 154 17.09 -5.28 19.70
C ALA A 154 16.47 -5.86 18.43
N PHE A 155 15.27 -6.46 18.53
CA PHE A 155 14.53 -6.92 17.35
C PHE A 155 14.18 -5.79 16.39
N PHE A 156 13.75 -4.64 16.90
CA PHE A 156 13.42 -3.49 16.07
C PHE A 156 14.62 -3.01 15.23
N ARG A 157 15.80 -2.92 15.85
CA ARG A 157 17.05 -2.60 15.14
C ARG A 157 17.36 -3.61 14.03
N LEU A 158 17.27 -4.90 14.33
CA LEU A 158 17.53 -5.97 13.35
C LEU A 158 16.52 -5.96 12.20
N ILE A 159 15.24 -5.76 12.49
CA ILE A 159 14.19 -5.64 11.45
C ILE A 159 14.53 -4.47 10.53
N LEU A 160 14.80 -3.28 11.10
CA LEU A 160 15.17 -2.10 10.33
C LEU A 160 16.48 -2.29 9.55
N SER A 161 17.49 -2.97 10.11
CA SER A 161 18.74 -3.21 9.38
C SER A 161 18.54 -4.12 8.16
N THR A 162 17.55 -5.01 8.20
CA THR A 162 17.17 -5.84 7.04
C THR A 162 16.24 -5.14 6.04
N PHE A 163 15.61 -4.03 6.44
CA PHE A 163 14.67 -3.31 5.59
C PHE A 163 15.36 -2.81 4.33
N LYS A 164 14.71 -3.03 3.21
CA LYS A 164 15.03 -2.33 1.97
C LYS A 164 13.78 -2.12 1.14
N PHE A 165 13.78 -1.04 0.39
CA PHE A 165 12.93 -0.98 -0.78
C PHE A 165 13.39 -2.08 -1.74
N LEU A 166 12.45 -2.82 -2.30
CA LEU A 166 12.73 -3.53 -3.54
C LEU A 166 13.04 -2.44 -4.55
N ASP A 167 14.17 -2.54 -5.25
CA ASP A 167 14.62 -1.54 -6.21
C ASP A 167 13.41 -0.92 -6.89
N GLN A 168 13.24 0.40 -6.69
CA GLN A 168 12.18 1.13 -7.36
C GLN A 168 12.44 0.99 -8.85
N ALA A 169 11.78 0.02 -9.47
CA ALA A 169 10.88 0.27 -10.57
C ALA A 169 11.38 1.16 -11.72
N THR A 170 12.69 1.28 -11.98
CA THR A 170 13.16 1.50 -13.35
C THR A 170 12.54 0.42 -14.25
N ASN A 171 12.29 -0.78 -13.71
CA ASN A 171 11.58 -1.89 -14.37
C ASN A 171 10.05 -1.95 -14.16
N LYS A 172 9.38 -1.03 -13.45
CA LYS A 172 7.89 -0.96 -13.44
C LYS A 172 7.34 0.28 -14.14
N ARG A 173 8.20 1.24 -14.51
CA ARG A 173 7.84 2.30 -15.47
C ARG A 173 7.97 1.83 -16.92
N THR A 174 8.63 0.70 -17.11
CA THR A 174 8.81 0.05 -18.40
C THR A 174 8.18 -1.35 -18.37
N VAL A 175 7.31 -1.67 -19.33
CA VAL A 175 6.76 -3.01 -19.49
C VAL A 175 6.89 -3.47 -20.94
N GLU A 176 7.35 -4.71 -21.13
CA GLU A 176 7.34 -5.35 -22.44
C GLU A 176 5.98 -6.00 -22.66
N VAL A 177 5.33 -5.62 -23.75
CA VAL A 177 4.05 -6.18 -24.19
C VAL A 177 4.32 -7.01 -25.44
N THR A 178 4.05 -8.30 -25.37
CA THR A 178 4.20 -9.22 -26.50
C THR A 178 2.84 -9.38 -27.18
N ARG A 179 2.81 -9.10 -28.49
CA ARG A 179 1.65 -9.23 -29.37
C ARG A 179 1.40 -10.68 -29.76
N THR A 180 0.22 -10.98 -30.28
CA THR A 180 -0.13 -12.33 -30.78
C THR A 180 0.78 -12.80 -31.92
N ASP A 181 1.32 -11.88 -32.71
CA ASP A 181 2.31 -12.16 -33.75
C ASP A 181 3.75 -12.38 -33.21
N GLY A 182 3.94 -12.27 -31.88
CA GLY A 182 5.23 -12.40 -31.20
C GLY A 182 6.06 -11.12 -31.16
N THR A 183 5.62 -10.03 -31.80
CA THR A 183 6.29 -8.73 -31.76
C THR A 183 6.26 -8.18 -30.33
N LYS A 184 7.41 -7.66 -29.88
CA LYS A 184 7.56 -7.07 -28.56
C LYS A 184 7.55 -5.55 -28.68
N THR A 185 6.73 -4.90 -27.87
CA THR A 185 6.70 -3.44 -27.75
C THR A 185 7.00 -3.06 -26.32
N ILE A 186 7.93 -2.12 -26.15
CA ILE A 186 8.29 -1.58 -24.85
C ILE A 186 7.43 -0.34 -24.60
N ILE A 187 6.61 -0.39 -23.55
CA ILE A 187 5.89 0.76 -23.02
C ILE A 187 6.76 1.35 -21.92
N ASP A 188 7.15 2.63 -22.06
CA ASP A 188 8.01 3.33 -21.10
C ASP A 188 7.37 4.67 -20.69
N LEU A 189 6.97 4.78 -19.42
CA LEU A 189 6.41 6.00 -18.85
C LEU A 189 7.44 7.12 -18.70
N ASN A 190 8.75 6.83 -18.70
CA ASN A 190 9.78 7.87 -18.69
C ASN A 190 9.81 8.64 -20.01
N LEU A 191 9.36 7.99 -21.10
CA LEU A 191 9.25 8.60 -22.43
C LEU A 191 7.89 9.25 -22.67
N ALA A 192 6.96 9.16 -21.71
CA ALA A 192 5.67 9.79 -21.81
C ALA A 192 5.85 11.31 -21.87
N LYS A 193 5.65 11.87 -23.06
CA LYS A 193 5.68 13.32 -23.23
C LYS A 193 4.46 13.91 -22.53
N LYS A 194 4.67 14.90 -21.66
CA LYS A 194 3.59 15.80 -21.26
C LYS A 194 3.02 16.40 -22.54
N TYR A 195 1.78 16.06 -22.86
CA TYR A 195 1.12 16.63 -24.03
C TYR A 195 1.05 18.15 -23.85
N PRO A 196 1.43 18.95 -24.87
CA PRO A 196 1.44 20.41 -24.76
C PRO A 196 0.07 21.05 -24.52
N ASP A 197 -1.03 20.29 -24.63
CA ASP A 197 -2.41 20.78 -24.49
C ASP A 197 -3.06 20.49 -23.12
N GLY A 198 -2.29 20.16 -22.08
CA GLY A 198 -2.80 20.15 -20.69
C GLY A 198 -3.86 19.10 -20.37
N LYS A 199 -3.87 17.97 -21.10
CA LYS A 199 -4.85 16.88 -20.88
C LYS A 199 -4.42 15.78 -19.92
N VAL A 200 -3.14 15.72 -19.54
CA VAL A 200 -2.69 14.87 -18.42
C VAL A 200 -2.55 15.78 -17.22
N ASN A 201 -3.48 15.67 -16.28
CA ASN A 201 -3.67 16.69 -15.24
C ASN A 201 -2.58 16.59 -14.14
N ASP A 202 -1.84 15.49 -14.08
CA ASP A 202 -0.85 15.23 -13.05
C ASP A 202 0.52 14.81 -13.58
N ASP A 203 1.53 15.06 -12.76
CA ASP A 203 2.88 14.61 -12.99
C ASP A 203 2.96 13.08 -12.85
N ILE A 204 2.67 12.35 -13.94
CA ILE A 204 2.87 10.88 -14.04
C ILE A 204 4.34 10.45 -13.85
N SER A 205 5.23 11.40 -13.54
CA SER A 205 6.65 11.23 -13.23
C SER A 205 6.89 10.27 -12.07
N SER A 206 5.96 10.19 -11.11
CA SER A 206 6.01 9.28 -9.96
C SER A 206 5.22 7.99 -10.16
N SER A 207 4.39 7.90 -11.21
CA SER A 207 3.54 6.73 -11.43
C SER A 207 4.30 5.53 -11.99
N TRP A 208 3.83 4.34 -11.67
CA TRP A 208 4.28 3.07 -12.27
C TRP A 208 3.15 2.35 -12.99
N ILE A 209 3.51 1.43 -13.88
CA ILE A 209 2.56 0.60 -14.63
C ILE A 209 2.10 -0.55 -13.74
N GLU A 210 0.79 -0.63 -13.51
CA GLU A 210 0.13 -1.74 -12.81
C GLU A 210 -0.28 -2.84 -13.79
N LYS A 211 -0.86 -2.43 -14.91
CA LYS A 211 -1.40 -3.35 -15.91
C LYS A 211 -1.40 -2.72 -17.29
N THR A 212 -1.18 -3.54 -18.30
CA THR A 212 -1.45 -3.20 -19.68
C THR A 212 -2.55 -4.07 -20.27
N ILE A 213 -3.38 -3.49 -21.12
CA ILE A 213 -4.54 -4.15 -21.71
C ILE A 213 -4.57 -3.78 -23.21
N PRO A 214 -4.02 -4.64 -24.09
CA PRO A 214 -4.08 -4.41 -25.52
C PRO A 214 -5.52 -4.43 -26.02
N SER A 215 -5.82 -3.65 -27.04
CA SER A 215 -7.09 -3.75 -27.77
C SER A 215 -7.16 -5.09 -28.53
N PRO A 216 -8.37 -5.60 -28.82
CA PRO A 216 -8.53 -6.85 -29.57
C PRO A 216 -7.79 -6.90 -30.92
N ASP A 217 -7.68 -5.77 -31.61
CA ASP A 217 -6.95 -5.64 -32.87
C ASP A 217 -5.44 -5.33 -32.68
N GLU A 218 -5.00 -5.18 -31.42
CA GLU A 218 -3.65 -4.79 -31.03
C GLU A 218 -3.14 -3.51 -31.72
N SER A 219 -4.03 -2.60 -32.10
CA SER A 219 -3.66 -1.27 -32.61
C SER A 219 -3.34 -0.29 -31.48
N LYS A 220 -3.93 -0.53 -30.30
CA LYS A 220 -3.85 0.34 -29.12
C LYS A 220 -3.63 -0.47 -27.86
N ILE A 221 -3.19 0.23 -26.83
CA ILE A 221 -3.01 -0.35 -25.52
C ILE A 221 -3.46 0.63 -24.45
N VAL A 222 -4.22 0.11 -23.50
CA VAL A 222 -4.53 0.81 -22.26
C VAL A 222 -3.45 0.50 -21.25
N VAL A 223 -2.88 1.54 -20.65
CA VAL A 223 -1.86 1.46 -19.60
C VAL A 223 -2.50 2.01 -18.32
N VAL A 224 -2.67 1.13 -17.34
CA VAL A 224 -3.17 1.48 -16.02
C VAL A 224 -1.97 1.80 -15.15
N THR A 225 -1.92 3.01 -14.61
CA THR A 225 -0.85 3.44 -13.72
C THR A 225 -1.38 3.70 -12.31
N SER A 226 -0.50 3.57 -11.31
CA SER A 226 -0.75 4.00 -9.93
C SER A 226 0.37 4.92 -9.48
N ASP A 227 0.03 5.96 -8.71
CA ASP A 227 0.98 6.87 -8.08
C ASP A 227 1.65 6.27 -6.82
N GLY A 228 1.23 5.07 -6.42
CA GLY A 228 1.85 4.31 -5.37
C GLY A 228 1.55 4.64 -3.94
N GLY A 229 0.81 5.71 -3.71
CA GLY A 229 0.32 6.09 -2.39
C GLY A 229 -1.19 6.06 -2.33
N SER A 230 -1.83 6.53 -3.41
CA SER A 230 -3.28 6.64 -3.51
C SER A 230 -3.84 5.50 -4.36
N SER A 231 -5.09 5.11 -4.10
CA SER A 231 -5.81 4.20 -4.98
C SER A 231 -6.31 4.88 -6.27
N VAL A 232 -5.70 6.00 -6.64
CA VAL A 232 -6.03 6.75 -7.85
C VAL A 232 -5.25 6.13 -9.00
N TYR A 233 -5.99 5.75 -10.03
CA TYR A 233 -5.43 5.18 -11.24
C TYR A 233 -5.54 6.19 -12.36
N VAL A 234 -4.41 6.47 -13.03
CA VAL A 234 -4.44 7.17 -14.31
C VAL A 234 -4.52 6.10 -15.39
N VAL A 235 -5.51 6.23 -16.27
CA VAL A 235 -5.71 5.31 -17.39
C VAL A 235 -5.25 6.02 -18.64
N LEU A 236 -4.13 5.55 -19.18
CA LEU A 236 -3.54 6.09 -20.40
C LEU A 236 -3.89 5.19 -21.59
N LEU A 237 -4.06 5.80 -22.74
CA LEU A 237 -4.22 5.16 -24.04
C LEU A 237 -3.02 5.50 -24.89
N THR A 238 -2.40 4.51 -25.51
CA THR A 238 -1.34 4.74 -26.51
C THR A 238 -1.48 3.77 -27.67
N SER A 239 -0.85 4.10 -28.80
CA SER A 239 -0.82 3.23 -29.98
C SER A 239 0.45 2.40 -29.98
N PHE A 240 0.35 1.14 -30.41
CA PHE A 240 1.52 0.31 -30.66
C PHE A 240 2.47 0.90 -31.71
N ALA A 241 1.95 1.69 -32.66
CA ALA A 241 2.76 2.36 -33.67
C ALA A 241 3.58 3.54 -33.09
N ASN A 242 3.16 4.10 -31.96
CA ASN A 242 3.86 5.19 -31.30
C ASN A 242 3.66 5.13 -29.77
N PRO A 243 4.38 4.23 -29.07
CA PRO A 243 4.19 3.95 -27.65
C PRO A 243 4.73 5.07 -26.72
N THR A 244 5.14 6.22 -27.27
CA THR A 244 5.63 7.37 -26.50
C THR A 244 4.59 8.47 -26.35
N THR A 245 3.47 8.36 -27.08
CA THR A 245 2.39 9.33 -27.08
C THR A 245 1.21 8.74 -26.33
N TYR A 246 0.92 9.32 -25.17
CA TYR A 246 -0.13 8.85 -24.26
C TYR A 246 -1.26 9.86 -24.22
N GLU A 247 -2.48 9.36 -24.20
CA GLU A 247 -3.69 10.11 -23.95
C GLU A 247 -4.32 9.65 -22.63
N GLU A 248 -4.63 10.57 -21.72
CA GLU A 248 -5.42 10.23 -20.55
C GLU A 248 -6.89 10.07 -20.93
N ILE A 249 -7.42 8.87 -20.73
CA ILE A 249 -8.81 8.50 -21.04
C ILE A 249 -9.62 8.19 -19.76
N GLY A 250 -8.98 8.40 -18.60
CA GLY A 250 -9.40 7.98 -17.28
C GLY A 250 -10.29 8.96 -16.52
N LEU A 251 -10.55 8.63 -15.26
CA LEU A 251 -11.29 9.49 -14.34
C LEU A 251 -10.31 10.38 -13.60
N ASN A 252 -10.36 11.69 -13.84
CA ASN A 252 -9.71 12.71 -13.01
C ASN A 252 -10.27 12.78 -11.57
N ASP A 253 -11.11 11.82 -11.20
CA ASP A 253 -11.80 11.75 -9.92
C ASP A 253 -11.08 10.69 -9.09
N THR A 254 -10.91 10.93 -7.78
CA THR A 254 -10.27 10.04 -6.78
C THR A 254 -10.97 8.67 -6.62
N SER A 255 -11.04 7.91 -7.69
CA SER A 255 -11.89 6.74 -7.87
C SER A 255 -11.02 5.48 -8.01
N LEU A 256 -11.43 4.43 -7.31
CA LEU A 256 -10.90 3.09 -7.47
C LEU A 256 -11.28 2.55 -8.85
N LEU A 257 -10.30 2.28 -9.70
CA LEU A 257 -10.53 1.58 -10.95
C LEU A 257 -10.88 0.11 -10.66
N ASN A 258 -12.05 -0.32 -11.11
CA ASN A 258 -12.56 -1.66 -10.85
C ASN A 258 -12.41 -2.58 -12.05
N ASN A 259 -12.70 -2.08 -13.26
CA ASN A 259 -12.63 -2.88 -14.48
C ASN A 259 -12.37 -2.01 -15.72
N ILE A 260 -11.74 -2.61 -16.74
CA ILE A 260 -11.51 -2.04 -18.06
C ILE A 260 -11.85 -3.09 -19.10
N VAL A 261 -12.71 -2.75 -20.06
CA VAL A 261 -13.15 -3.70 -21.10
C VAL A 261 -13.19 -3.01 -22.47
N TRP A 262 -12.48 -3.59 -23.43
CA TRP A 262 -12.50 -3.17 -24.83
C TRP A 262 -13.73 -3.71 -25.57
N SER A 263 -14.26 -2.93 -26.52
CA SER A 263 -15.17 -3.44 -27.54
C SER A 263 -14.43 -4.32 -28.54
N ASP A 264 -15.12 -5.29 -29.14
CA ASP A 264 -14.52 -6.26 -30.07
C ASP A 264 -13.85 -5.59 -31.29
N ASN A 265 -14.40 -4.47 -31.77
CA ASN A 265 -13.82 -3.68 -32.85
C ASN A 265 -12.70 -2.72 -32.41
N SER A 266 -12.26 -2.76 -31.14
CA SER A 266 -11.16 -1.91 -30.62
C SER A 266 -11.40 -0.40 -30.71
N ARG A 267 -12.65 0.03 -30.95
CA ARG A 267 -13.02 1.44 -31.03
C ARG A 267 -13.29 2.02 -29.66
N TYR A 268 -13.93 1.28 -28.78
CA TYR A 268 -14.38 1.77 -27.49
C TYR A 268 -13.68 1.05 -26.34
N VAL A 269 -13.39 1.81 -25.29
CA VAL A 269 -12.91 1.26 -24.02
C VAL A 269 -13.84 1.71 -22.90
N THR A 270 -14.37 0.74 -22.17
CA THR A 270 -15.25 0.96 -21.03
C THR A 270 -14.44 0.93 -19.75
N LEU A 271 -14.55 1.98 -18.94
CA LEU A 271 -13.93 2.12 -17.64
C LEU A 271 -15.00 2.05 -16.55
N VAL A 272 -14.81 1.16 -15.58
CA VAL A 272 -15.65 1.06 -14.39
C VAL A 272 -14.85 1.51 -13.19
N SER A 273 -15.40 2.45 -12.44
CA SER A 273 -14.74 2.97 -11.24
C SER A 273 -15.70 3.21 -10.11
N ARG A 274 -15.17 3.37 -8.90
CA ARG A 274 -15.94 3.69 -7.71
C ARG A 274 -15.26 4.81 -6.92
N PRO A 275 -15.97 5.85 -6.46
CA PRO A 275 -15.41 6.84 -5.53
C PRO A 275 -14.85 6.15 -4.27
N ALA A 276 -13.71 6.62 -3.75
CA ALA A 276 -12.99 5.98 -2.64
C ALA A 276 -13.83 5.78 -1.36
N ASP A 277 -14.78 6.67 -1.09
CA ASP A 277 -15.41 6.82 0.23
C ASP A 277 -16.92 6.52 0.25
N ILE A 278 -17.39 5.52 -0.50
CA ILE A 278 -18.80 5.09 -0.60
C ILE A 278 -19.56 5.83 -1.71
N GLY A 279 -19.79 5.14 -2.83
CA GLY A 279 -20.62 5.62 -3.93
C GLY A 279 -20.91 4.51 -4.95
N PRO A 280 -21.90 4.73 -5.84
CA PRO A 280 -22.20 3.80 -6.92
C PRO A 280 -21.02 3.71 -7.90
N TYR A 281 -20.88 2.56 -8.53
CA TYR A 281 -19.96 2.40 -9.64
C TYR A 281 -20.37 3.28 -10.81
N ARG A 282 -19.38 3.98 -11.39
CA ARG A 282 -19.52 4.82 -12.57
C ARG A 282 -18.95 4.07 -13.77
N VAL A 283 -19.70 4.08 -14.87
CA VAL A 283 -19.26 3.58 -16.17
C VAL A 283 -19.00 4.78 -17.08
N LYS A 284 -17.81 4.84 -17.65
CA LYS A 284 -17.46 5.77 -18.73
C LYS A 284 -17.05 4.95 -19.96
N VAL A 285 -17.41 5.41 -21.14
CA VAL A 285 -16.96 4.81 -22.41
C VAL A 285 -16.17 5.87 -23.15
N TRP A 286 -14.94 5.53 -23.55
CA TRP A 286 -14.11 6.38 -24.38
C TRP A 286 -14.14 5.89 -25.83
N ASP A 287 -14.41 6.79 -26.78
CA ASP A 287 -14.30 6.53 -28.21
C ASP A 287 -12.88 6.87 -28.65
N THR A 288 -12.08 5.85 -28.95
CA THR A 288 -10.67 6.02 -29.36
C THR A 288 -10.51 6.61 -30.76
N GLN A 289 -11.57 6.61 -31.58
CA GLN A 289 -11.56 7.22 -32.90
C GLN A 289 -11.96 8.69 -32.84
N ALA A 290 -13.00 9.01 -32.07
CA ALA A 290 -13.44 10.39 -31.85
C ALA A 290 -12.61 11.13 -30.80
N ASN A 291 -11.79 10.39 -30.04
CA ASN A 291 -10.85 10.92 -29.07
C ASN A 291 -11.59 11.71 -27.95
N ASN A 292 -12.70 11.15 -27.48
CA ASN A 292 -13.55 11.76 -26.44
C ASN A 292 -14.37 10.72 -25.66
N ILE A 293 -15.01 11.17 -24.58
CA ILE A 293 -16.00 10.36 -23.85
C ILE A 293 -17.25 10.22 -24.74
N ALA A 294 -17.63 8.98 -25.02
CA ALA A 294 -18.85 8.67 -25.76
C ALA A 294 -20.08 8.91 -24.88
N SER A 295 -21.15 9.40 -25.48
CA SER A 295 -22.44 9.50 -24.79
C SER A 295 -22.98 8.10 -24.57
N ILE A 296 -23.54 7.82 -23.39
CA ILE A 296 -24.18 6.54 -23.11
C ILE A 296 -25.65 6.75 -22.78
N LYS A 297 -26.48 5.85 -23.28
CA LYS A 297 -27.91 5.78 -22.98
C LYS A 297 -28.20 4.50 -22.22
N ILE A 298 -28.60 4.66 -20.97
CA ILE A 298 -29.13 3.56 -20.15
C ILE A 298 -30.62 3.48 -20.42
N GLN A 299 -31.16 2.28 -20.53
CA GLN A 299 -32.59 2.07 -20.74
C GLN A 299 -33.40 2.78 -19.64
N SER A 300 -34.32 3.67 -20.04
CA SER A 300 -35.02 4.62 -19.14
C SER A 300 -35.84 3.94 -18.04
N ASP A 301 -36.29 2.72 -18.31
CA ASP A 301 -37.27 2.02 -17.47
C ASP A 301 -36.60 1.15 -16.41
N LEU A 302 -35.29 1.34 -16.19
CA LEU A 302 -34.50 0.53 -15.26
C LEU A 302 -34.94 0.67 -13.81
N LEU A 303 -35.37 1.88 -13.44
CA LEU A 303 -35.69 2.27 -12.08
C LEU A 303 -37.14 2.71 -12.03
N LYS A 304 -37.92 2.01 -11.19
CA LYS A 304 -39.32 2.38 -10.92
C LYS A 304 -39.45 3.63 -10.06
N ASP A 305 -38.37 4.02 -9.40
CA ASP A 305 -38.32 5.07 -8.40
C ASP A 305 -37.33 6.15 -8.85
N THR A 306 -37.79 7.40 -8.93
CA THR A 306 -36.99 8.55 -9.35
C THR A 306 -35.85 8.87 -8.39
N CYS A 307 -35.89 8.36 -7.16
CA CYS A 307 -34.84 8.53 -6.15
C CYS A 307 -33.73 7.47 -6.20
N ALA A 308 -33.87 6.46 -7.06
CA ALA A 308 -32.84 5.44 -7.22
C ALA A 308 -31.78 5.88 -8.24
N SER A 309 -30.54 5.44 -8.05
CA SER A 309 -29.47 5.57 -9.05
C SER A 309 -28.84 4.21 -9.30
N PRO A 310 -28.60 3.84 -10.57
CA PRO A 310 -28.01 2.56 -10.89
C PRO A 310 -26.50 2.63 -10.70
N SER A 311 -25.97 1.74 -9.87
CA SER A 311 -24.55 1.42 -9.78
C SER A 311 -24.25 0.30 -10.79
N LEU A 312 -23.45 0.60 -11.80
CA LEU A 312 -23.20 -0.31 -12.93
C LEU A 312 -21.85 -1.02 -12.80
N PHE A 313 -21.84 -2.34 -12.90
CA PHE A 313 -20.63 -3.16 -12.77
C PHE A 313 -20.60 -4.31 -13.78
N ASN A 314 -19.42 -4.90 -13.95
CA ASN A 314 -19.16 -6.02 -14.87
C ASN A 314 -19.68 -5.77 -16.31
N PRO A 315 -19.25 -4.68 -16.97
CA PRO A 315 -19.62 -4.43 -18.35
C PRO A 315 -19.09 -5.53 -19.26
N LYS A 316 -19.90 -5.91 -20.24
CA LYS A 316 -19.54 -6.83 -21.31
C LYS A 316 -20.13 -6.31 -22.62
N TRP A 317 -19.29 -6.18 -23.64
CA TRP A 317 -19.77 -5.83 -24.97
C TRP A 317 -20.59 -6.98 -25.56
N VAL A 318 -21.74 -6.64 -26.13
CA VAL A 318 -22.61 -7.57 -26.86
C VAL A 318 -22.39 -7.41 -28.36
N ASP A 319 -22.16 -6.18 -28.80
CA ASP A 319 -21.79 -5.81 -30.15
C ASP A 319 -20.93 -4.53 -30.13
N ASN A 320 -20.69 -3.92 -31.29
CA ASN A 320 -19.81 -2.76 -31.46
C ASN A 320 -20.36 -1.43 -30.93
N SER A 321 -21.63 -1.37 -30.51
CA SER A 321 -22.34 -0.17 -30.06
C SER A 321 -23.13 -0.38 -28.77
N THR A 322 -23.18 -1.62 -28.29
CA THR A 322 -24.04 -2.04 -27.19
C THR A 322 -23.23 -2.81 -26.16
N LEU A 323 -23.31 -2.38 -24.90
CA LEU A 323 -22.80 -3.12 -23.76
C LEU A 323 -23.92 -3.59 -22.84
N GLN A 324 -23.74 -4.73 -22.20
CA GLN A 324 -24.53 -5.16 -21.07
C GLN A 324 -23.74 -4.92 -19.79
N ALA A 325 -24.41 -4.44 -18.74
CA ALA A 325 -23.82 -4.31 -17.42
C ALA A 325 -24.79 -4.89 -16.39
N THR A 326 -24.23 -5.47 -15.32
CA THR A 326 -25.04 -5.74 -14.14
C THR A 326 -25.25 -4.42 -13.41
N TYR A 327 -26.45 -4.20 -12.89
CA TYR A 327 -26.73 -3.03 -12.09
C TYR A 327 -27.26 -3.40 -10.72
N GLU A 328 -26.94 -2.54 -9.76
CA GLU A 328 -27.52 -2.50 -8.43
C GLU A 328 -28.07 -1.10 -8.21
N ALA A 329 -29.37 -0.99 -7.95
CA ALA A 329 -30.00 0.28 -7.65
C ALA A 329 -29.84 0.60 -6.17
N TYR A 330 -29.42 1.83 -5.87
CA TYR A 330 -29.34 2.36 -4.52
C TYR A 330 -30.15 3.63 -4.42
N TYR A 331 -30.72 3.88 -3.25
CA TYR A 331 -31.33 5.16 -2.94
C TYR A 331 -30.26 6.19 -2.58
N PHE A 332 -30.36 7.38 -3.17
CA PHE A 332 -29.45 8.48 -2.82
C PHE A 332 -29.92 9.20 -1.56
N VAL A 333 -28.99 9.44 -0.63
CA VAL A 333 -29.23 10.08 0.67
C VAL A 333 -29.42 11.60 0.56
N SER A 334 -29.28 12.19 -0.63
CA SER A 334 -29.25 13.65 -0.81
C SER A 334 -30.62 14.34 -0.80
N ASP A 335 -31.73 13.60 -0.81
CA ASP A 335 -33.08 14.16 -0.68
C ASP A 335 -33.69 13.73 0.66
N GLU A 336 -34.03 14.69 1.51
CA GLU A 336 -34.59 14.46 2.85
C GLU A 336 -35.89 13.63 2.83
N THR A 337 -36.55 13.55 1.67
CA THR A 337 -37.79 12.78 1.45
C THR A 337 -37.53 11.31 1.08
N CYS A 338 -36.35 10.99 0.57
CA CYS A 338 -35.96 9.65 0.17
C CYS A 338 -35.03 9.06 1.25
N ARG A 339 -35.60 8.39 2.26
CA ARG A 339 -34.86 7.77 3.38
C ARG A 339 -34.70 6.25 3.26
N PRO A 340 -33.66 5.75 2.58
CA PRO A 340 -33.27 4.34 2.73
C PRO A 340 -31.78 4.13 3.02
N ASP A 341 -31.48 2.93 3.55
CA ASP A 341 -30.16 2.45 3.95
C ASP A 341 -29.24 2.26 2.72
N PRO A 342 -28.15 3.05 2.56
CA PRO A 342 -27.24 2.97 1.41
C PRO A 342 -26.45 1.66 1.35
N SER A 343 -26.53 0.81 2.38
CA SER A 343 -25.81 -0.47 2.43
C SER A 343 -26.53 -1.62 1.71
N LYS A 344 -27.80 -1.47 1.30
CA LYS A 344 -28.58 -2.54 0.67
C LYS A 344 -29.14 -2.11 -0.69
N PRO A 345 -28.77 -2.80 -1.78
CA PRO A 345 -29.35 -2.54 -3.08
C PRO A 345 -30.83 -2.96 -3.10
N ILE A 346 -31.67 -2.12 -3.68
CA ILE A 346 -33.13 -2.32 -3.70
C ILE A 346 -33.60 -3.10 -4.93
N GLN A 347 -32.78 -3.11 -5.97
CA GLN A 347 -33.02 -3.83 -7.21
C GLN A 347 -31.69 -4.25 -7.80
N LYS A 348 -31.65 -5.45 -8.38
CA LYS A 348 -30.52 -5.95 -9.16
C LYS A 348 -31.02 -6.46 -10.50
N GLY A 349 -30.20 -6.33 -11.52
CA GLY A 349 -30.53 -6.88 -12.83
C GLY A 349 -29.41 -6.70 -13.84
N ILE A 350 -29.74 -6.97 -15.09
CA ILE A 350 -28.88 -6.69 -16.23
C ILE A 350 -29.54 -5.57 -17.02
N THR A 351 -28.73 -4.58 -17.41
CA THR A 351 -29.15 -3.51 -18.30
C THR A 351 -28.34 -3.54 -19.57
N THR A 352 -28.97 -3.07 -20.64
CA THR A 352 -28.28 -2.71 -21.88
C THR A 352 -27.95 -1.21 -21.85
N ILE A 353 -26.78 -0.87 -22.37
CA ILE A 353 -26.30 0.50 -22.53
C ILE A 353 -25.90 0.64 -23.99
N THR A 354 -26.49 1.62 -24.66
CA THR A 354 -26.17 1.97 -26.05
C THR A 354 -25.32 3.23 -26.09
N ILE A 355 -24.42 3.29 -27.08
CA ILE A 355 -23.44 4.37 -27.27
C ILE A 355 -23.81 5.23 -28.47
#